data_AF-A0A1F2WCL7-F1
#
_entry.id   AF-A0A1F2WCL7-F1
#
_cell.length_a   1.000
_cell.length_b   1.000
_cell.length_c   1.000
_cell.angle_alpha   90.00
_cell.angle_beta   90.00
_cell.angle_gamma   90.00
#
_symmetry.space_group_name_H-M   'P 1'
#
loop_
_entity.id
_entity.type
_entity.pdbx_description
1 polymer ?
#
loop_
_entity_poly.entity_id
_entity_poly.type
_entity_poly.pdbx_seq_one_letter_code
_entity_poly.pdbx_strand_id
1 'polypeptide(L)'
;MAAGGLAGWFSGGWPGLAAGMLAAVVVTLGVVVAAAWWASQVGRFLEPAVAWEVAPRPPLFGPLCDKVYRRVLPAGSSPGDAQEEP
;
A
#
# COMPACT_ATOMS: atom_id res chain seq x y z
N MET A 1 -15.89 48.25 -13.42
CA MET A 1 -15.04 47.14 -13.90
C MET A 1 -14.44 46.39 -12.71
N ALA A 2 -15.24 45.58 -12.00
CA ALA A 2 -14.75 44.76 -10.87
C ALA A 2 -15.65 43.53 -10.63
N ALA A 3 -16.23 42.96 -11.69
CA ALA A 3 -17.16 41.82 -11.61
C ALA A 3 -16.79 40.68 -12.58
N GLY A 4 -15.51 40.57 -12.96
CA GLY A 4 -15.01 39.54 -13.88
C GLY A 4 -13.87 38.66 -13.33
N GLY A 5 -13.32 38.98 -12.15
CA GLY A 5 -12.09 38.35 -11.66
C GLY A 5 -12.26 37.24 -10.61
N LEU A 6 -13.41 37.17 -9.92
CA LEU A 6 -13.57 36.29 -8.75
C LEU A 6 -14.59 35.15 -8.94
N ALA A 7 -15.37 35.15 -10.03
CA ALA A 7 -16.31 34.07 -10.33
C ALA A 7 -15.65 32.87 -11.05
N GLY A 8 -14.42 33.01 -11.55
CA GLY A 8 -13.73 31.99 -12.35
C GLY A 8 -12.86 31.00 -11.55
N TRP A 9 -12.49 31.30 -10.30
CA TRP A 9 -11.54 30.46 -9.55
C TRP A 9 -12.22 29.48 -8.57
N PHE A 10 -13.44 29.79 -8.11
CA PHE A 10 -14.16 28.95 -7.14
C PHE A 10 -15.09 27.91 -7.76
N SER A 11 -15.34 27.93 -9.07
CA SER A 11 -16.34 27.04 -9.70
C SER A 11 -15.79 25.69 -10.21
N GLY A 12 -14.51 25.36 -9.99
CA GLY A 12 -13.89 24.16 -10.59
C GLY A 12 -12.94 23.33 -9.72
N GLY A 13 -12.72 23.69 -8.45
CA GLY A 13 -11.67 23.06 -7.63
C GLY A 13 -12.10 21.84 -6.81
N TRP A 14 -13.31 21.83 -6.27
CA TRP A 14 -13.73 20.84 -5.26
C TRP A 14 -14.12 19.48 -5.82
N PRO A 15 -14.90 19.38 -6.92
CA PRO A 15 -15.29 18.07 -7.47
C PRO A 15 -14.09 17.29 -8.01
N GLY A 16 -13.13 17.97 -8.64
CA GLY A 16 -11.90 17.36 -9.15
C GLY A 16 -10.97 16.88 -8.02
N LEU A 17 -10.87 17.64 -6.93
CA LEU A 17 -10.08 17.24 -5.76
C LEU A 17 -10.73 16.05 -5.04
N ALA A 18 -12.05 16.07 -4.84
CA ALA A 18 -12.80 14.96 -4.25
C ALA A 18 -12.70 13.69 -5.11
N ALA A 19 -12.84 13.80 -6.43
CA ALA A 19 -12.67 12.68 -7.35
C ALA A 19 -11.24 12.13 -7.34
N GLY A 20 -10.22 13.00 -7.33
CA GLY A 20 -8.82 12.60 -7.21
C GLY A 20 -8.52 11.88 -5.90
N MET A 21 -9.08 12.36 -4.78
CA MET A 21 -8.94 11.73 -3.47
C MET A 21 -9.62 10.35 -3.42
N LEU A 22 -10.83 10.23 -3.98
CA LEU A 22 -11.56 8.97 -4.03
C LEU A 22 -10.82 7.94 -4.90
N ALA A 23 -10.29 8.37 -6.06
CA ALA A 23 -9.45 7.52 -6.90
C ALA A 23 -8.19 7.04 -6.16
N ALA A 24 -7.52 7.93 -5.42
CA ALA A 24 -6.35 7.56 -4.62
C ALA A 24 -6.70 6.53 -3.54
N VAL A 25 -7.85 6.68 -2.88
CA VAL A 25 -8.35 5.70 -1.88
C VAL A 25 -8.62 4.35 -2.54
N VAL A 26 -9.32 4.31 -3.67
CA VAL A 26 -9.63 3.05 -4.38
C VAL A 26 -8.36 2.34 -4.82
N VAL A 27 -7.39 3.08 -5.39
CA VAL A 27 -6.10 2.49 -5.80
C VAL A 27 -5.36 1.93 -4.58
N THR A 28 -5.31 2.70 -3.48
CA THR A 28 -4.65 2.26 -2.26
C THR A 28 -5.27 0.99 -1.69
N LEU A 29 -6.61 0.94 -1.62
CA LEU A 29 -7.34 -0.26 -1.16
C LEU A 29 -7.12 -1.44 -2.11
N GLY A 30 -7.12 -1.21 -3.43
CA GLY A 30 -6.82 -2.24 -4.41
C GLY A 30 -5.44 -2.84 -4.23
N VAL A 31 -4.43 -2.01 -3.95
CA VAL A 31 -3.07 -2.47 -3.65
C VAL A 31 -3.02 -3.29 -2.35
N VAL A 32 -3.70 -2.86 -1.29
CA VAL A 32 -3.79 -3.63 -0.04
C VAL A 32 -4.40 -5.02 -0.28
N VAL A 33 -5.53 -5.06 -1.01
CA VAL A 33 -6.24 -6.32 -1.29
C VAL A 33 -5.40 -7.24 -2.17
N ALA A 34 -4.74 -6.70 -3.20
CA ALA A 34 -3.86 -7.48 -4.06
C ALA A 34 -2.67 -8.06 -3.29
N ALA A 35 -2.04 -7.27 -2.41
CA ALA A 35 -0.95 -7.73 -1.55
C ALA A 35 -1.42 -8.83 -0.58
N ALA A 36 -2.59 -8.65 0.06
CA ALA A 36 -3.17 -9.65 0.94
C ALA A 36 -3.53 -10.95 0.21
N TRP A 37 -4.10 -10.83 -1.00
CA TRP A 37 -4.42 -11.98 -1.85
C TRP A 37 -3.16 -12.75 -2.24
N TRP A 38 -2.12 -12.04 -2.69
CA TRP A 38 -0.84 -12.65 -3.03
C TRP A 38 -0.23 -13.37 -1.83
N ALA A 39 -0.23 -12.74 -0.64
CA ALA A 39 0.29 -13.37 0.58
C ALA A 39 -0.51 -14.64 0.96
N SER A 40 -1.83 -14.61 0.82
CA SER A 40 -2.70 -15.74 1.14
C SER A 40 -2.62 -16.89 0.13
N GLN A 41 -2.43 -16.60 -1.16
CA GLN A 41 -2.48 -17.60 -2.24
C GLN A 41 -1.12 -18.05 -2.73
N VAL A 42 -0.12 -17.17 -2.73
CA VAL A 42 1.24 -17.46 -3.21
C VAL A 42 2.18 -17.57 -2.02
N GLY A 43 2.15 -16.57 -1.13
CA GLY A 43 3.04 -16.50 0.03
C GLY A 43 2.92 -17.70 0.98
N ARG A 44 1.73 -18.28 1.14
CA ARG A 44 1.53 -19.43 2.04
C ARG A 44 2.21 -20.73 1.60
N PHE A 45 2.49 -20.87 0.30
CA PHE A 45 3.07 -22.08 -0.27
C PHE A 45 4.59 -21.96 -0.44
N LEU A 46 5.15 -20.79 -0.16
CA LEU A 46 6.57 -20.52 -0.22
C LEU A 46 7.17 -20.55 1.18
N GLU A 47 8.45 -20.86 1.26
CA GLU A 47 9.21 -20.63 2.48
C GLU A 47 9.18 -19.14 2.83
N PRO A 48 9.10 -18.78 4.13
CA PRO A 48 8.93 -17.39 4.55
C PRO A 48 9.98 -16.44 3.97
N ALA A 49 11.25 -16.87 3.91
CA ALA A 49 12.33 -16.06 3.33
C ALA A 49 12.12 -15.79 1.83
N VAL A 50 11.75 -16.83 1.06
CA VAL A 50 11.46 -16.72 -0.37
C VAL A 50 10.22 -15.85 -0.60
N ALA A 51 9.17 -16.02 0.20
CA ALA A 51 7.97 -15.21 0.13
C ALA A 51 8.27 -13.71 0.29
N TRP A 52 9.24 -13.34 1.12
CA TRP A 52 9.68 -11.95 1.27
C TRP A 52 10.50 -11.41 0.11
N GLU A 53 11.31 -12.25 -0.53
CA GLU A 53 12.13 -11.89 -1.70
C GLU A 53 11.27 -11.65 -2.94
N VAL A 54 10.30 -12.53 -3.21
CA VAL A 54 9.44 -12.44 -4.40
C VAL A 54 8.17 -11.60 -4.19
N ALA A 55 7.97 -11.06 -2.98
CA ALA A 55 6.81 -10.23 -2.66
C ALA A 55 6.72 -9.02 -3.60
N PRO A 56 5.57 -8.79 -4.27
CA PRO A 56 5.43 -7.66 -5.18
C PRO A 56 5.42 -6.34 -4.40
N ARG A 57 6.37 -5.46 -4.72
CA ARG A 57 6.56 -4.14 -4.09
C ARG A 57 6.56 -3.03 -5.13
N PRO A 58 5.42 -2.36 -5.36
CA PRO A 58 5.36 -1.22 -6.27
C PRO A 58 6.18 -0.04 -5.70
N PRO A 59 6.91 0.73 -6.54
CA PRO A 59 7.81 1.80 -6.07
C PRO A 59 7.13 2.92 -5.26
N LEU A 60 5.81 3.10 -5.40
CA LEU A 60 5.04 4.09 -4.62
C LEU A 60 4.24 3.48 -3.46
N PHE A 61 4.11 2.16 -3.39
CA PHE A 61 3.30 1.47 -2.38
C PHE A 61 4.09 0.47 -1.53
N GLY A 62 5.41 0.34 -1.75
CA GLY A 62 6.29 -0.56 -1.01
C GLY A 62 6.07 -0.54 0.52
N PRO A 63 6.10 0.64 1.18
CA PRO A 63 5.89 0.73 2.63
C PRO A 63 4.51 0.28 3.10
N LEU A 64 3.49 0.43 2.26
CA LEU A 64 2.12 0.02 2.56
C LEU A 64 1.95 -1.49 2.36
N CYS A 65 2.50 -2.04 1.27
CA CYS A 65 2.55 -3.48 1.04
C CYS A 65 3.35 -4.20 2.14
N ASP A 66 4.50 -3.66 2.55
CA ASP A 66 5.34 -4.24 3.61
C ASP A 66 4.59 -4.35 4.95
N LYS A 67 3.73 -3.36 5.29
CA LYS A 67 2.85 -3.45 6.46
C LYS A 67 1.82 -4.57 6.34
N VAL A 68 1.25 -4.76 5.15
CA VAL A 68 0.30 -5.85 4.88
C VAL A 68 1.02 -7.20 4.98
N TYR A 69 2.18 -7.35 4.33
CA TYR A 69 2.97 -8.57 4.36
C TYR A 69 3.45 -8.92 5.76
N ARG A 70 3.93 -7.96 6.57
CA ARG A 70 4.28 -8.22 7.99
C ARG A 70 3.12 -8.74 8.82
N ARG A 71 1.89 -8.39 8.46
CA ARG A 71 0.69 -8.80 9.20
C ARG A 71 0.15 -10.15 8.74
N VAL A 72 0.37 -10.51 7.48
CA VAL A 72 -0.26 -11.67 6.82
C VAL A 72 0.72 -12.81 6.59
N LEU A 73 1.98 -12.52 6.26
CA LEU A 73 3.03 -13.53 6.18
C LEU A 73 3.54 -13.83 7.59
N PRO A 74 3.68 -15.10 7.97
CA PRO A 74 4.37 -15.45 9.19
C PRO A 74 5.78 -14.86 9.11
N ALA A 75 6.20 -14.14 10.14
CA ALA A 75 7.58 -13.69 10.26
C ALA A 75 8.42 -14.97 10.25
N GLY A 76 9.05 -15.26 9.11
CA GLY A 76 10.13 -16.23 9.08
C GLY A 76 11.10 -15.74 10.14
N SER A 77 11.32 -16.58 11.15
CA SER A 77 12.28 -16.32 12.23
C SER A 77 13.52 -15.77 11.55
N SER A 78 13.84 -14.50 11.82
CA SER A 78 15.09 -13.96 11.31
C SER A 78 16.18 -14.87 11.90
N PRO A 79 17.13 -15.41 11.11
CA PRO A 79 18.27 -16.15 11.66
C PRO A 79 19.21 -15.27 12.52
N GLY A 80 18.72 -14.16 13.05
CA GLY A 80 19.35 -13.28 14.04
C GLY A 80 18.66 -13.27 15.41
N ASP A 81 17.49 -13.89 15.59
CA ASP A 81 16.82 -14.03 16.90
C ASP A 81 17.37 -15.21 17.74
N ALA A 82 18.47 -15.84 17.28
CA ALA A 82 19.19 -16.89 18.01
C ALA A 82 20.37 -16.35 18.87
N GLN A 83 20.41 -15.04 19.14
CA GLN A 83 21.35 -14.44 20.08
C GLN A 83 20.62 -13.78 21.25
N GLU A 84 20.12 -14.59 22.19
CA GLU A 84 20.11 -14.23 23.60
C GLU A 84 19.81 -15.49 24.44
N GLU A 85 20.83 -16.31 24.67
CA GLU A 85 20.87 -17.17 25.86
C GLU A 85 21.96 -16.61 26.80
N PRO A 86 21.62 -16.26 28.06
CA PRO A 86 22.61 -15.88 29.08
C PRO A 86 23.40 -17.08 29.61
#